data_AF-A0A4C1XWF8-F1
#
_entry.id   AF-A0A4C1XWF8-F1
#
_cell.length_a   1.000
_cell.length_b   1.000
_cell.length_c   1.000
_cell.angle_alpha   90.00
_cell.angle_beta   90.00
_cell.angle_gamma   90.00
#
_symmetry.space_group_name_H-M   'P 1'
#
loop_
_entity.id
_entity.type
_entity.pdbx_description
1 polymer ?
#
loop_
_entity_poly.entity_id
_entity_poly.type
_entity_poly.pdbx_seq_one_letter_code
_entity_poly.pdbx_strand_id
1 'polypeptide(L)'
;MEHVTRTQVIEKYTRPLARRLFIPDDDNDTVILVADGTYIYIQKSTNYSFQRRSFSLHKGRPLVKPMMLVTTSGYILDVFGPYFADSKNNDANIFTHIKKNAHNIREWLKPNDVMIVDRGFRDCLELLEEMGLLHKMPQF
;
A
#
# COMPACT_ATOMS: atom_id res chain seq x y z
N MET A 1 -11.94 -8.22 6.85
CA MET A 1 -10.67 -8.98 6.71
C MET A 1 -10.82 -10.27 7.49
N GLU A 2 -10.91 -11.42 6.82
CA GLU A 2 -11.30 -12.70 7.46
C GLU A 2 -10.12 -13.69 7.62
N HIS A 3 -8.97 -13.42 7.02
CA HIS A 3 -7.86 -14.38 6.91
C HIS A 3 -6.72 -14.14 7.91
N VAL A 4 -6.69 -13.00 8.61
CA VAL A 4 -5.76 -12.71 9.70
C VAL A 4 -6.37 -11.72 10.69
N THR A 5 -6.15 -11.93 11.99
CA THR A 5 -6.59 -10.99 13.01
C THR A 5 -5.56 -9.90 13.25
N ARG A 6 -6.01 -8.75 13.76
CA ARG A 6 -5.11 -7.64 14.12
C ARG A 6 -4.06 -8.07 15.16
N THR A 7 -4.47 -8.80 16.19
CA THR A 7 -3.56 -9.37 17.20
C THR A 7 -2.49 -10.27 16.57
N GLN A 8 -2.86 -11.12 15.60
CA GLN A 8 -1.88 -11.94 14.87
C GLN A 8 -0.89 -11.08 14.07
N VAL A 9 -1.34 -9.97 13.47
CA VAL A 9 -0.44 -9.05 12.77
C VAL A 9 0.60 -8.45 13.71
N ILE A 10 0.16 -8.01 14.89
CA ILE A 10 1.04 -7.39 15.89
C ILE A 10 2.04 -8.42 16.45
N GLU A 11 1.56 -9.60 16.86
CA GLU A 11 2.39 -10.58 17.57
C GLU A 11 3.28 -11.41 16.65
N LYS A 12 2.81 -11.75 15.44
CA LYS A 12 3.49 -12.71 14.56
C LYS A 12 4.05 -12.12 13.28
N TYR A 13 3.37 -11.12 12.72
CA TYR A 13 3.72 -10.56 11.41
C TYR A 13 4.42 -9.19 11.48
N THR A 14 4.74 -8.72 12.68
CA THR A 14 5.54 -7.51 12.90
C THR A 14 6.97 -7.91 13.31
N ARG A 15 7.96 -7.47 12.53
CA ARG A 15 9.38 -7.75 12.82
C ARG A 15 9.84 -6.99 14.08
N PRO A 16 10.64 -7.62 14.96
CA PRO A 16 11.16 -6.97 16.17
C PRO A 16 11.90 -5.66 15.90
N LEU A 17 12.69 -5.60 14.81
CA LEU A 17 13.39 -4.39 14.40
C LEU A 17 12.42 -3.24 14.09
N ALA A 18 11.37 -3.50 13.29
CA ALA A 18 10.40 -2.48 12.93
C ALA A 18 9.62 -1.97 14.15
N ARG A 19 9.24 -2.89 15.06
CA ARG A 19 8.63 -2.55 16.34
C ARG A 19 9.53 -1.60 17.15
N ARG A 20 10.81 -1.94 17.31
CA ARG A 20 11.77 -1.14 18.08
C ARG A 20 12.02 0.25 17.48
N LEU A 21 11.91 0.39 16.15
CA LEU A 21 12.14 1.65 15.45
C LEU A 21 10.93 2.59 15.46
N PHE A 22 9.71 2.05 15.45
CA PHE A 22 8.53 2.84 15.12
C PHE A 22 7.41 2.78 16.17
N ILE A 23 7.46 1.87 17.13
CA ILE A 23 6.43 1.73 18.18
C ILE A 23 7.07 2.07 19.54
N PRO A 24 6.44 2.94 20.36
CA PRO A 24 6.83 3.15 21.75
C PRO A 24 6.86 1.84 22.56
N ASP A 25 7.75 1.73 23.55
CA ASP A 25 7.93 0.48 24.31
C ASP A 25 6.67 0.04 25.09
N ASP A 26 5.79 0.98 25.43
CA ASP A 26 4.52 0.76 26.14
C ASP A 26 3.32 0.47 25.23
N ASP A 27 3.49 0.57 23.90
CA ASP A 27 2.41 0.38 22.94
C ASP A 27 2.37 -1.07 22.38
N ASN A 28 1.22 -1.70 22.57
CA ASN A 28 0.94 -3.08 22.16
C ASN A 28 -0.25 -3.22 21.19
N ASP A 29 -0.85 -2.12 20.74
CA ASP A 29 -1.99 -2.14 19.80
C ASP A 29 -1.65 -1.57 18.43
N THR A 30 -0.49 -0.93 18.26
CA THR A 30 -0.04 -0.37 16.98
C THR A 30 0.39 -1.44 15.97
N VAL A 31 -0.14 -1.32 14.75
CA VAL A 31 0.28 -2.10 13.59
C VAL A 31 1.25 -1.30 12.73
N ILE A 32 2.21 -1.98 12.12
CA ILE A 32 3.08 -1.43 11.07
C ILE A 32 2.79 -2.13 9.75
N LEU A 33 2.36 -1.36 8.76
CA LEU A 33 2.18 -1.84 7.38
C LEU A 33 3.14 -1.14 6.43
N VAL A 34 3.40 -1.79 5.31
CA VAL A 34 4.14 -1.26 4.17
C VAL A 34 3.18 -1.25 2.98
N ALA A 35 3.06 -0.11 2.32
CA ALA A 35 2.31 0.00 1.07
C ALA A 35 3.29 0.17 -0.10
N ASP A 36 3.14 -0.65 -1.13
CA ASP A 36 3.94 -0.52 -2.34
C ASP A 36 3.20 -1.01 -3.59
N GLY A 37 3.47 -0.34 -4.72
CA GLY A 37 2.95 -0.71 -6.03
C GLY A 37 3.91 -1.65 -6.75
N THR A 38 3.45 -2.83 -7.15
CA THR A 38 4.26 -3.75 -7.98
C THR A 38 3.74 -3.82 -9.42
N TYR A 39 4.44 -4.58 -10.27
CA TYR A 39 4.13 -4.69 -11.69
C TYR A 39 3.84 -6.14 -12.07
N ILE A 40 2.69 -6.38 -12.72
CA ILE A 40 2.42 -7.63 -13.43
C ILE A 40 2.52 -7.33 -14.92
N TYR A 41 3.53 -7.91 -15.57
CA TYR A 41 3.68 -7.80 -17.01
C TYR A 41 2.64 -8.63 -17.74
N ILE A 42 2.04 -8.05 -18.77
CA ILE A 42 1.03 -8.71 -19.58
C ILE A 42 1.45 -8.72 -21.05
N GLN A 43 0.83 -9.61 -21.83
CA GLN A 43 1.02 -9.65 -23.27
C GLN A 43 0.28 -8.51 -23.97
N LYS A 44 0.70 -8.22 -25.21
CA LYS A 44 0.01 -7.23 -26.04
C LYS A 44 -1.45 -7.67 -26.24
N SER A 45 -2.37 -6.77 -25.97
CA SER A 45 -3.80 -6.98 -26.21
C SER A 45 -4.20 -6.50 -27.60
N THR A 46 -5.15 -7.21 -28.23
CA THR A 46 -5.82 -6.76 -29.45
C THR A 46 -6.85 -5.67 -29.17
N ASN A 47 -7.28 -5.51 -27.91
CA ASN A 47 -8.11 -4.38 -27.50
C ASN A 47 -7.23 -3.13 -27.40
N TYR A 48 -7.33 -2.26 -28.41
CA TYR A 48 -6.53 -1.03 -28.49
C TYR A 48 -6.68 -0.10 -27.27
N SER A 49 -7.90 0.03 -26.73
CA SER A 49 -8.16 0.89 -25.56
C SER A 49 -7.44 0.35 -24.33
N PHE A 50 -7.60 -0.94 -24.04
CA PHE A 50 -6.91 -1.61 -22.94
C PHE A 50 -5.39 -1.54 -23.15
N GLN A 51 -4.90 -1.89 -24.34
CA GLN A 51 -3.49 -1.89 -24.69
C GLN A 51 -2.81 -0.55 -24.43
N ARG A 52 -3.46 0.56 -24.80
CA ARG A 52 -2.93 1.92 -24.55
C ARG A 52 -2.85 2.23 -23.07
N ARG A 53 -3.84 1.82 -22.28
CA ARG A 53 -3.89 2.10 -20.83
C ARG A 53 -2.96 1.21 -20.02
N SER A 54 -2.71 -0.01 -20.46
CA SER A 54 -1.76 -0.93 -19.83
C SER A 54 -0.32 -0.67 -20.24
N PHE A 55 -0.03 0.13 -21.28
CA PHE A 55 1.35 0.37 -21.69
C PHE A 55 2.07 1.35 -20.75
N SER A 56 3.11 0.87 -20.07
CA SER A 56 3.97 1.74 -19.27
C SER A 56 5.08 2.34 -20.14
N LEU A 57 5.12 3.67 -20.25
CA LEU A 57 6.24 4.36 -20.90
C LEU A 57 7.56 4.13 -20.16
N HIS A 58 7.53 4.13 -18.83
CA HIS A 58 8.71 3.91 -18.00
C HIS A 58 9.31 2.50 -18.18
N LYS A 59 8.46 1.47 -18.33
CA LYS A 59 8.93 0.08 -18.51
C LYS A 59 8.99 -0.37 -19.97
N GLY A 60 8.52 0.45 -20.91
CA GLY A 60 8.49 0.16 -22.34
C GLY A 60 7.63 -1.04 -22.74
N ARG A 61 6.70 -1.50 -21.88
CA ARG A 61 5.89 -2.70 -22.13
C ARG A 61 4.53 -2.66 -21.44
N PRO A 62 3.57 -3.50 -21.87
CA PRO A 62 2.28 -3.64 -21.20
C PRO A 62 2.43 -4.23 -19.79
N LEU A 63 1.79 -3.59 -18.82
CA LEU A 63 1.70 -4.03 -17.44
C LEU A 63 0.40 -3.54 -16.78
N VAL A 64 0.06 -4.16 -15.66
CA VAL A 64 -0.88 -3.63 -14.68
C VAL A 64 -0.19 -3.54 -13.32
N LYS A 65 -0.71 -2.68 -12.46
CA LYS A 65 -0.14 -2.40 -11.14
C LYS A 65 -1.10 -2.84 -10.03
N PRO A 66 -0.85 -3.95 -9.31
CA PRO A 66 -1.49 -4.14 -8.03
C PRO A 66 -0.77 -3.30 -6.96
N MET A 67 -1.55 -2.73 -6.05
CA MET A 67 -1.06 -2.03 -4.86
C MET A 67 -1.18 -2.98 -3.67
N MET A 68 -0.04 -3.30 -3.08
CA MET A 68 0.07 -4.29 -2.02
C MET A 68 0.11 -3.58 -0.67
N LEU A 69 -0.67 -4.09 0.28
CA LEU A 69 -0.53 -3.72 1.67
C LEU A 69 0.00 -4.92 2.44
N VAL A 70 1.22 -4.81 2.95
CA VAL A 70 1.95 -5.93 3.54
C VAL A 70 2.44 -5.59 4.94
N THR A 71 2.59 -6.61 5.77
CA THR A 71 3.23 -6.46 7.08
C THR A 71 4.74 -6.42 6.93
N THR A 72 5.46 -6.03 7.98
CA THR A 72 6.93 -6.00 7.98
C THR A 72 7.58 -7.40 7.90
N SER A 73 6.81 -8.47 8.11
CA SER A 73 7.26 -9.84 7.84
C SER A 73 7.16 -10.25 6.37
N GLY A 74 6.45 -9.48 5.54
CA GLY A 74 6.11 -9.82 4.15
C GLY A 74 4.73 -10.48 3.99
N TYR A 75 4.00 -10.73 5.08
CA TYR A 75 2.62 -11.23 4.99
C TYR A 75 1.74 -10.21 4.26
N ILE A 76 1.04 -10.65 3.21
CA ILE A 76 0.14 -9.81 2.42
C ILE A 76 -1.18 -9.68 3.16
N LEU A 77 -1.52 -8.47 3.56
CA LEU A 77 -2.77 -8.15 4.25
C LEU A 77 -3.91 -7.92 3.25
N ASP A 78 -3.63 -7.18 2.18
CA ASP A 78 -4.60 -6.92 1.13
C ASP A 78 -3.90 -6.57 -0.19
N VAL A 79 -4.63 -6.74 -1.29
CA VAL A 79 -4.18 -6.42 -2.65
C VAL A 79 -5.25 -5.60 -3.35
N PHE A 80 -4.90 -4.38 -3.73
CA PHE A 80 -5.79 -3.47 -4.43
C PHE A 80 -5.47 -3.41 -5.93
N GLY A 81 -6.52 -3.23 -6.74
CA GLY A 81 -6.42 -3.18 -8.20
C GLY A 81 -6.85 -4.49 -8.87
N PRO A 82 -6.30 -4.84 -10.04
CA PRO A 82 -5.17 -4.20 -10.71
C PRO A 82 -5.50 -2.81 -11.31
N TYR A 83 -4.53 -1.90 -11.24
CA TYR A 83 -4.59 -0.57 -11.85
C TYR A 83 -3.86 -0.53 -13.20
N PHE A 84 -4.25 0.41 -14.06
CA PHE A 84 -3.60 0.61 -15.35
C PHE A 84 -2.21 1.27 -15.19
N ALA A 85 -1.40 1.18 -16.25
CA ALA A 85 -0.08 1.81 -16.28
C ALA A 85 -0.11 3.30 -16.67
N ASP A 86 -1.29 3.82 -16.98
CA ASP A 86 -1.50 5.21 -17.39
C ASP A 86 -1.17 6.21 -16.26
N SER A 87 -0.93 7.46 -16.63
CA SER A 87 -0.52 8.53 -15.70
C SER A 87 -1.53 8.84 -14.61
N LYS A 88 -2.78 8.38 -14.75
CA LYS A 88 -3.82 8.55 -13.72
C LYS A 88 -3.59 7.64 -12.52
N ASN A 89 -2.81 6.57 -12.67
CA ASN A 89 -2.58 5.55 -11.65
C ASN A 89 -1.12 5.56 -11.16
N ASN A 90 -0.69 6.71 -10.61
CA ASN A 90 0.49 6.77 -9.75
C ASN A 90 0.14 6.31 -8.32
N ASP A 91 1.14 6.10 -7.47
CA ASP A 91 0.93 5.47 -6.16
C ASP A 91 0.04 6.33 -5.26
N ALA A 92 0.24 7.66 -5.24
CA ALA A 92 -0.63 8.60 -4.52
C ALA A 92 -2.10 8.57 -4.97
N ASN A 93 -2.36 8.53 -6.29
CA ASN A 93 -3.72 8.46 -6.83
C ASN A 93 -4.38 7.11 -6.53
N ILE A 94 -3.60 6.02 -6.63
CA ILE A 94 -4.06 4.68 -6.28
C ILE A 94 -4.43 4.64 -4.79
N PHE A 95 -3.58 5.16 -3.91
CA PHE A 95 -3.85 5.19 -2.48
C PHE A 95 -5.07 6.06 -2.13
N THR A 96 -5.22 7.20 -2.81
CA THR A 96 -6.42 8.05 -2.69
C THR A 96 -7.69 7.30 -3.10
N HIS A 97 -7.63 6.51 -4.16
CA HIS A 97 -8.74 5.65 -4.56
C HIS A 97 -9.02 4.57 -3.50
N ILE A 98 -7.98 3.95 -2.92
CA ILE A 98 -8.13 2.94 -1.86
C ILE A 98 -8.82 3.54 -0.64
N LYS A 99 -8.41 4.71 -0.14
CA LYS A 99 -9.08 5.38 1.00
C LYS A 99 -10.59 5.59 0.77
N LYS A 100 -10.98 5.93 -0.46
CA LYS A 100 -12.39 6.20 -0.81
C LYS A 100 -13.23 4.93 -0.92
N ASN A 101 -12.64 3.83 -1.41
CA ASN A 101 -13.41 2.65 -1.84
C ASN A 101 -13.19 1.40 -0.98
N ALA A 102 -12.09 1.31 -0.23
CA ALA A 102 -11.75 0.15 0.58
C ALA A 102 -12.23 0.34 2.03
N HIS A 103 -13.53 0.14 2.25
CA HIS A 103 -14.14 0.29 3.58
C HIS A 103 -13.48 -0.63 4.62
N ASN A 104 -13.24 -1.88 4.24
CA ASN A 104 -12.70 -2.91 5.12
C ASN A 104 -11.33 -2.55 5.71
N ILE A 105 -10.41 -2.01 4.91
CA ILE A 105 -9.08 -1.62 5.41
C ILE A 105 -9.17 -0.34 6.24
N ARG A 106 -10.05 0.59 5.87
CA ARG A 106 -10.26 1.85 6.59
C ARG A 106 -10.78 1.61 8.01
N GLU A 107 -11.70 0.65 8.18
CA GLU A 107 -12.22 0.29 9.50
C GLU A 107 -11.24 -0.57 10.33
N TRP A 108 -10.35 -1.29 9.65
CA TRP A 108 -9.38 -2.16 10.31
C TRP A 108 -8.16 -1.38 10.84
N LEU A 109 -7.77 -0.32 10.14
CA LEU A 109 -6.74 0.62 10.57
C LEU A 109 -7.25 1.48 11.72
N LYS A 110 -6.39 1.71 12.71
CA LYS A 110 -6.66 2.58 13.85
C LYS A 110 -5.79 3.83 13.81
N PRO A 111 -6.20 4.94 14.45
CA PRO A 111 -5.31 6.07 14.69
C PRO A 111 -3.99 5.61 15.33
N ASN A 112 -2.90 6.26 14.96
CA ASN A 112 -1.51 5.96 15.32
C ASN A 112 -0.89 4.71 14.69
N ASP A 113 -1.63 3.94 13.88
CA ASP A 113 -1.01 2.90 13.05
C ASP A 113 0.04 3.49 12.12
N VAL A 114 1.12 2.74 11.92
CA VAL A 114 2.28 3.18 11.13
C VAL A 114 2.17 2.64 9.71
N MET A 115 2.18 3.55 8.74
CA MET A 115 2.30 3.24 7.32
C MET A 115 3.71 3.59 6.83
N ILE A 116 4.47 2.58 6.41
CA ILE A 116 5.74 2.74 5.73
C ILE A 116 5.45 2.84 4.23
N VAL A 117 5.92 3.92 3.62
CA VAL A 117 5.71 4.21 2.20
C VAL A 117 7.00 4.68 1.54
N ASP A 118 7.08 4.52 0.22
CA ASP A 118 8.19 5.07 -0.56
C ASP A 118 7.88 6.52 -1.04
N ARG A 119 8.75 7.07 -1.91
CA ARG A 119 8.60 8.44 -2.40
C ARG A 119 7.45 8.63 -3.40
N GLY A 120 6.91 7.56 -3.98
CA GLY A 120 5.74 7.62 -4.86
C GLY A 120 4.46 8.08 -4.16
N PHE A 121 4.43 8.01 -2.82
CA PHE A 121 3.31 8.41 -1.97
C PHE A 121 3.43 9.85 -1.44
N ARG A 122 4.45 10.61 -1.83
CA ARG A 122 4.68 11.98 -1.33
C ARG A 122 3.43 12.87 -1.45
N ASP A 123 2.71 12.75 -2.56
CA ASP A 123 1.53 13.58 -2.84
C ASP A 123 0.27 13.12 -2.08
N CYS A 124 0.35 12.06 -1.27
CA CYS A 124 -0.76 11.59 -0.42
C CYS A 124 -0.38 11.45 1.06
N LEU A 125 0.68 12.11 1.54
CA LEU A 125 1.05 12.07 2.95
C LEU A 125 0.01 12.75 3.84
N GLU A 126 -0.49 13.92 3.44
CA GLU A 126 -1.58 14.62 4.14
C GLU A 126 -2.83 13.71 4.27
N LEU A 127 -3.08 12.88 3.25
CA LEU A 127 -4.19 11.93 3.26
C LEU A 127 -4.04 10.85 4.35
N LEU A 128 -2.81 10.39 4.61
CA LEU A 128 -2.48 9.44 5.67
C LEU A 128 -2.67 10.10 7.04
N GLU A 129 -2.23 11.35 7.19
CA GLU A 129 -2.39 12.13 8.42
C GLU A 129 -3.86 12.38 8.74
N GLU A 130 -4.70 12.73 7.75
CA GLU A 130 -6.15 12.85 7.89
C GLU A 130 -6.83 11.55 8.35
N MET A 131 -6.23 10.39 8.04
CA MET A 131 -6.71 9.09 8.53
C MET A 131 -6.25 8.80 9.97
N GLY A 132 -5.49 9.70 10.58
CA GLY A 132 -4.86 9.52 11.89
C GLY A 132 -3.65 8.58 11.85
N LEU A 133 -3.10 8.27 10.68
CA LEU A 133 -1.98 7.34 10.53
C LEU A 133 -0.65 8.08 10.65
N LEU A 134 0.32 7.43 11.29
CA LEU A 134 1.71 7.86 11.26
C LEU A 134 2.34 7.34 9.98
N HIS A 135 3.03 8.20 9.22
CA HIS A 135 3.71 7.78 8.02
C HIS A 135 5.24 7.82 8.19
N LYS A 136 5.93 6.85 7.60
CA LYS A 136 7.40 6.79 7.53
C LYS A 136 7.82 6.65 6.08
N MET A 137 8.49 7.68 5.57
CA MET A 137 9.05 7.72 4.22
C MET A 137 10.56 8.01 4.32
N PRO A 138 11.41 7.38 3.49
CA PRO A 138 12.83 7.72 3.44
C PRO A 138 13.05 9.22 3.23
N GLN A 139 13.84 9.83 4.11
CA GLN A 139 14.38 11.18 3.91
C GLN A 139 15.68 11.02 3.09
N PHE A 140 15.89 11.90 2.10
CA PHE A 140 17.02 11.94 1.13
C PHE A 140 16.85 11.06 -0.13
#